data_AF-A0A7S2YHN7-F1
#
_entry.id   AF-A0A7S2YHN7-F1
#
_cell.length_a   1.000
_cell.length_b   1.000
_cell.length_c   1.000
_cell.angle_alpha   90.00
_cell.angle_beta   90.00
_cell.angle_gamma   90.00
#
_symmetry.space_group_name_H-M   'P 1'
#
loop_
_entity.id
_entity.type
_entity.pdbx_description
1 polymer ?
#
loop_
_entity_poly.entity_id
_entity_poly.type
_entity_poly.pdbx_seq_one_letter_code
_entity_poly.pdbx_strand_id
1 'polypeptide(L)'
;FGMPQAVQSVRQLRTDRIARLSALRATVTRTSEVRPELLAGSFRCMKCGLLAARVPQQYHLTRPSVCRNPRCKNDSPLQFCLETSTSDLTDWQKLRVQEGSDEIPPGSMPRSMDVICRHEMVERCKAGDPCLFIGSLVVIPDGSALARTGEVPRSVRGNSDKNGGGNGVQGLKALGVRELTYRTCFVAVTVLPIEAIHRPLTSWLFQSGGSSDHQDDPSAEQVVLEMTRSQRQEIRDMSSRPSLFQDMVQSL
;
A
#
# COMPACT_ATOMS: atom_id res chain seq x y z
N PHE A 1 16.31 0.57 -4.62
CA PHE A 1 15.74 0.32 -5.96
C PHE A 1 16.75 -0.51 -6.74
N GLY A 2 16.33 -1.57 -7.44
CA GLY A 2 17.22 -2.64 -7.92
C GLY A 2 17.10 -3.92 -7.09
N MET A 3 15.87 -4.40 -6.87
CA MET A 3 15.66 -5.68 -6.22
C MET A 3 15.95 -6.82 -7.19
N PRO A 4 16.86 -7.77 -6.88
CA PRO A 4 17.05 -8.99 -7.67
C PRO A 4 15.92 -10.00 -7.45
N GLN A 5 15.02 -9.76 -6.49
CA GLN A 5 13.84 -10.60 -6.31
C GLN A 5 12.83 -10.31 -7.42
N ALA A 6 12.66 -11.32 -8.27
CA ALA A 6 11.76 -11.40 -9.42
C ALA A 6 10.52 -10.51 -9.26
N VAL A 7 10.34 -9.59 -10.21
CA VAL A 7 9.08 -8.86 -10.41
C VAL A 7 7.93 -9.87 -10.40
N GLN A 8 6.97 -9.67 -9.51
CA GLN A 8 5.85 -10.59 -9.32
C GLN A 8 4.63 -10.10 -10.08
N SER A 9 3.86 -11.05 -10.61
CA SER A 9 2.52 -10.78 -11.14
C SER A 9 1.48 -10.77 -10.00
N VAL A 10 0.33 -10.16 -10.23
CA VAL A 10 -0.78 -10.13 -9.24
C VAL A 10 -1.17 -11.56 -8.81
N ARG A 11 -1.09 -12.54 -9.73
CA ARG A 11 -1.41 -13.95 -9.47
C ARG A 11 -0.45 -14.64 -8.51
N GLN A 12 0.81 -14.22 -8.51
CA GLN A 12 1.88 -14.81 -7.71
C GLN A 12 1.85 -14.31 -6.25
N LEU A 13 1.14 -13.22 -5.98
CA LEU A 13 0.94 -12.71 -4.62
C LEU A 13 0.06 -13.69 -3.81
N ARG A 14 0.71 -14.39 -2.88
CA ARG A 14 0.10 -15.31 -1.91
C ARG A 14 0.35 -14.84 -0.48
N THR A 15 -0.29 -15.51 0.47
CA THR A 15 -0.17 -15.27 1.92
C THR A 15 1.29 -15.26 2.40
N ASP A 16 2.17 -16.05 1.79
CA ASP A 16 3.61 -16.14 2.14
C ASP A 16 4.38 -14.83 1.89
N ARG A 17 3.79 -13.90 1.14
CA ARG A 17 4.36 -12.59 0.79
C ARG A 17 3.77 -11.43 1.60
N ILE A 18 2.86 -11.71 2.54
CA ILE A 18 2.33 -10.69 3.44
C ILE A 18 3.47 -10.08 4.25
N ALA A 19 3.44 -8.75 4.41
CA ALA A 19 4.43 -7.95 5.12
C ALA A 19 5.88 -8.08 4.60
N ARG A 20 6.08 -8.61 3.39
CA ARG A 20 7.39 -8.65 2.72
C ARG A 20 7.44 -7.62 1.60
N LEU A 21 8.60 -6.98 1.47
CA LEU A 21 8.87 -6.06 0.37
C LEU A 21 8.92 -6.85 -0.94
N SER A 22 8.02 -6.51 -1.86
CA SER A 22 7.86 -7.17 -3.16
C SER A 22 7.69 -6.12 -4.25
N ALA A 23 8.06 -6.47 -5.48
CA ALA A 23 7.78 -5.65 -6.66
C ALA A 23 6.63 -6.28 -7.45
N LEU A 24 5.59 -5.50 -7.71
CA LEU A 24 4.37 -5.93 -8.39
C LEU A 24 4.25 -5.21 -9.73
N ARG A 25 4.21 -5.97 -10.83
CA ARG A 25 3.90 -5.43 -12.16
C ARG A 25 2.40 -5.52 -12.39
N ALA A 26 1.77 -4.38 -12.71
CA ALA A 26 0.35 -4.32 -12.97
C ALA A 26 -0.03 -3.06 -13.76
N THR A 27 -1.13 -3.13 -14.50
CA THR A 27 -1.70 -1.99 -15.23
C THR A 27 -2.77 -1.31 -14.39
N VAL A 28 -2.71 0.01 -14.26
CA VAL A 28 -3.71 0.77 -13.51
C VAL A 28 -5.00 0.85 -14.34
N THR A 29 -6.13 0.53 -13.72
CA THR A 29 -7.44 0.57 -14.38
C THR A 29 -8.32 1.70 -13.91
N ARG A 30 -8.30 1.99 -12.60
CA ARG A 30 -9.08 3.08 -12.01
C ARG A 30 -8.29 3.71 -10.88
N THR A 31 -8.37 5.03 -10.79
CA THR A 31 -7.81 5.82 -9.70
C THR A 31 -8.95 6.43 -8.90
N SER A 32 -8.82 6.47 -7.57
CA SER A 32 -9.71 7.28 -6.73
C SER A 32 -9.23 8.73 -6.68
N GLU A 33 -10.11 9.62 -6.24
CA GLU A 33 -9.71 10.94 -5.76
C GLU A 33 -8.72 10.81 -4.59
N VAL A 34 -7.84 11.81 -4.49
CA VAL A 34 -6.92 11.97 -3.36
C VAL A 34 -7.72 12.40 -2.14
N ARG A 35 -7.48 11.74 -1.00
CA ARG A 35 -8.12 12.07 0.27
C ARG A 35 -7.05 12.14 1.37
N PRO A 36 -7.26 12.96 2.41
CA PRO A 36 -6.36 12.95 3.57
C PRO A 36 -6.60 11.69 4.43
N GLU A 37 -5.51 11.02 4.80
CA GLU A 37 -5.43 9.92 5.76
C GLU A 37 -4.77 10.42 7.05
N LEU A 38 -5.33 10.03 8.20
CA LEU A 38 -4.74 10.29 9.51
C LEU A 38 -3.68 9.22 9.80
N LEU A 39 -2.39 9.57 9.77
CA LEU A 39 -1.30 8.65 10.13
C LEU A 39 -1.10 8.58 11.64
N ALA A 40 -1.07 9.74 12.30
CA ALA A 40 -0.96 9.83 13.75
C ALA A 40 -1.95 10.88 14.29
N GLY A 41 -2.87 10.42 15.13
CA GLY A 41 -3.88 11.27 15.75
C GLY A 41 -3.39 11.87 17.06
N SER A 42 -3.65 13.16 17.26
CA SER A 42 -3.50 13.81 18.57
C SER A 42 -4.89 13.92 19.20
N PHE A 43 -5.06 13.36 20.40
CA PHE A 43 -6.35 13.23 21.06
C PHE A 43 -6.39 14.02 22.36
N ARG A 44 -7.31 14.97 22.47
CA ARG A 44 -7.52 15.77 23.68
C ARG A 44 -8.54 15.09 24.59
N CYS A 45 -8.16 14.87 25.85
CA CYS A 45 -9.08 14.34 26.85
C CYS A 45 -10.11 15.39 27.24
N MET A 46 -11.41 15.05 27.13
CA MET A 46 -12.51 15.97 27.49
C MET A 46 -12.64 16.23 28.99
N LYS A 47 -12.06 15.36 29.85
CA LYS A 47 -12.12 15.51 31.31
C LYS A 47 -11.01 16.41 31.88
N CYS A 48 -9.77 16.23 31.43
CA CYS A 48 -8.61 16.94 31.99
C CYS A 48 -7.88 17.85 31.01
N GLY A 49 -8.32 17.90 29.74
CA GLY A 49 -7.68 18.71 28.70
C GLY A 49 -6.31 18.21 28.23
N LEU A 50 -5.75 17.15 28.83
CA LEU A 50 -4.44 16.62 28.45
C LEU A 50 -4.47 16.06 27.03
N LEU A 51 -3.47 16.46 26.24
CA LEU A 51 -3.26 15.98 24.87
C LEU A 51 -2.47 14.66 24.88
N ALA A 52 -3.06 13.61 24.30
CA ALA A 52 -2.36 12.40 23.90
C ALA A 52 -1.90 12.54 22.46
N ALA A 53 -0.67 13.04 22.27
CA ALA A 53 -0.11 13.30 20.95
C ALA A 53 0.43 12.02 20.26
N ARG A 54 0.44 12.04 18.93
CA ARG A 54 1.05 11.01 18.05
C ARG A 54 0.59 9.57 18.32
N VAL A 55 -0.71 9.35 18.50
CA VAL A 55 -1.27 8.01 18.60
C VAL A 55 -1.32 7.39 17.20
N PRO A 56 -0.57 6.31 16.91
CA PRO A 56 -0.49 5.73 15.57
C PRO A 56 -1.86 5.17 15.16
N GLN A 57 -2.26 5.45 13.92
CA GLN A 57 -3.50 4.96 13.34
C GLN A 57 -3.17 3.81 12.38
N GLN A 58 -3.84 2.67 12.55
CA GLN A 58 -3.62 1.48 11.73
C GLN A 58 -4.96 1.04 11.12
N TYR A 59 -5.27 1.54 9.93
CA TYR A 59 -6.45 1.20 9.12
C TYR A 59 -7.84 1.47 9.77
N HIS A 60 -7.88 1.84 11.04
CA HIS A 60 -9.07 2.21 11.80
C HIS A 60 -8.71 3.38 12.73
N LEU A 61 -9.70 4.21 13.04
CA LEU A 61 -9.56 5.30 13.99
C LEU A 61 -9.43 4.73 15.41
N THR A 62 -8.21 4.71 15.93
CA THR A 62 -7.87 4.19 17.25
C THR A 62 -7.73 5.34 18.23
N ARG A 63 -8.62 5.39 19.22
CA ARG A 63 -8.58 6.34 20.33
C ARG A 63 -7.90 5.71 21.55
N PRO A 64 -7.17 6.48 22.37
CA PRO A 64 -6.64 5.99 23.64
C PRO A 64 -7.76 5.44 24.54
N SER A 65 -7.54 4.29 25.17
CA SER A 65 -8.49 3.70 26.12
C SER A 65 -8.45 4.39 27.50
N VAL A 66 -7.27 4.85 27.91
CA VAL A 66 -7.03 5.46 29.23
C VAL A 66 -6.23 6.75 29.07
N CYS A 67 -6.53 7.75 29.89
CA CYS A 67 -5.76 8.99 29.90
C CYS A 67 -4.39 8.79 30.56
N ARG A 68 -3.35 9.40 29.99
CA ARG A 68 -1.99 9.38 30.53
C ARG A 68 -1.84 10.14 31.86
N ASN A 69 -2.78 11.05 32.16
CA ASN A 69 -2.78 11.78 33.43
C ASN A 69 -3.22 10.87 34.58
N PRO A 70 -2.36 10.57 35.57
CA PRO A 70 -2.72 9.70 36.69
C PRO A 70 -3.84 10.27 37.58
N ARG A 71 -4.06 11.59 37.56
CA ARG A 71 -5.16 12.24 38.28
C ARG A 71 -6.49 12.16 37.52
N CYS A 72 -6.47 11.82 36.24
CA CYS A 72 -7.67 11.76 35.42
C CYS A 72 -8.21 10.32 35.37
N LYS A 73 -9.40 10.10 35.95
CA LYS A 73 -10.13 8.83 35.86
C LYS A 73 -10.93 8.74 34.55
N ASN A 74 -10.25 8.94 33.40
CA ASN A 74 -10.85 8.68 32.10
C ASN A 74 -10.49 7.27 31.61
N ASP A 75 -11.50 6.43 31.52
CA ASP A 75 -11.46 5.02 31.09
C ASP A 75 -12.26 4.79 29.79
N SER A 76 -12.79 5.85 29.17
CA SER A 76 -13.62 5.74 27.99
C SER A 76 -12.92 6.31 26.75
N PRO A 77 -12.75 5.53 25.66
CA PRO A 77 -12.18 6.03 24.42
C PRO A 77 -13.05 7.10 23.75
N LEU A 78 -14.35 7.15 24.04
CA LEU A 78 -15.27 8.15 23.51
C LEU A 78 -15.07 9.55 24.12
N GLN A 79 -14.39 9.64 25.26
CA GLN A 79 -14.09 10.90 25.94
C GLN A 79 -12.78 11.56 25.46
N PHE A 80 -12.28 11.10 24.31
CA PHE A 80 -11.15 11.68 23.61
C PHE A 80 -11.64 12.33 22.31
N CYS A 81 -11.42 13.62 22.19
CA CYS A 81 -11.70 14.38 20.97
C CYS A 81 -10.44 14.39 20.09
N LEU A 82 -10.58 14.13 18.80
CA LEU A 82 -9.48 14.24 17.84
C LEU A 82 -9.20 15.73 17.59
N GLU A 83 -7.94 16.13 17.71
CA GLU A 83 -7.48 17.48 17.43
C GLU A 83 -6.71 17.50 16.11
N THR A 84 -7.40 17.89 15.04
CA THR A 84 -6.87 17.87 13.66
C THR A 84 -5.68 18.82 13.47
N SER A 85 -5.61 19.92 14.22
CA SER A 85 -4.54 20.92 14.10
C SER A 85 -3.16 20.41 14.51
N THR A 86 -3.10 19.39 15.36
CA THR A 86 -1.85 18.82 15.90
C THR A 86 -1.65 17.37 15.47
N SER A 87 -2.47 16.88 14.53
CA SER A 87 -2.38 15.52 14.02
C SER A 87 -1.59 15.45 12.72
N ASP A 88 -0.89 14.34 12.53
CA ASP A 88 -0.14 14.06 11.30
C ASP A 88 -1.12 13.49 10.26
N LEU A 89 -1.44 14.30 9.25
CA LEU A 89 -2.26 13.93 8.09
C LEU A 89 -1.36 13.75 6.86
N THR A 90 -1.77 12.88 5.96
CA THR A 90 -1.03 12.60 4.73
C THR A 90 -1.99 12.23 3.61
N ASP A 91 -1.66 12.60 2.38
CA ASP A 91 -2.47 12.25 1.23
C ASP A 91 -2.39 10.74 0.94
N TRP A 92 -3.55 10.15 0.69
CA TRP A 92 -3.67 8.77 0.26
C TRP A 92 -4.57 8.68 -0.98
N GLN A 93 -4.27 7.68 -1.81
CA GLN A 93 -5.05 7.37 -3.00
C GLN A 93 -5.17 5.86 -3.17
N LYS A 94 -6.35 5.42 -3.60
CA LYS A 94 -6.63 4.04 -3.95
C LYS A 94 -6.53 3.86 -5.46
N LEU A 95 -5.72 2.91 -5.88
CA LEU A 95 -5.59 2.49 -7.27
C LEU A 95 -6.15 1.07 -7.42
N ARG A 96 -6.96 0.83 -8.45
CA ARG A 96 -7.35 -0.51 -8.87
C ARG A 96 -6.41 -0.94 -9.99
N VAL A 97 -5.69 -2.03 -9.79
CA VAL A 97 -4.73 -2.54 -10.78
C VAL A 97 -5.16 -3.91 -11.29
N GLN A 98 -4.75 -4.24 -12.51
CA GLN A 98 -4.96 -5.52 -13.18
C GLN A 98 -3.64 -6.14 -13.60
N GLU A 99 -3.64 -7.48 -13.74
CA GLU A 99 -2.54 -8.21 -14.37
C GLU A 99 -2.26 -7.67 -15.78
N GLY A 100 -0.98 -7.58 -16.16
CA GLY A 100 -0.60 -7.22 -17.53
C GLY A 100 -1.02 -8.32 -18.51
N SER A 101 -1.39 -7.93 -19.74
CA SER A 101 -1.85 -8.85 -20.79
C SER A 101 -0.90 -10.03 -21.03
N ASP A 102 0.40 -9.77 -20.96
CA ASP A 102 1.47 -10.72 -21.28
C ASP A 102 1.58 -11.85 -20.24
N GLU A 103 1.06 -11.62 -19.03
CA GLU A 103 1.18 -12.53 -17.89
C GLU A 103 -0.10 -13.37 -17.66
N ILE A 104 -1.14 -13.14 -18.47
CA ILE A 104 -2.43 -13.82 -18.35
C ILE A 104 -2.35 -15.18 -19.08
N PRO A 105 -2.57 -16.31 -18.38
CA PRO A 105 -2.63 -17.61 -19.05
C PRO A 105 -3.83 -17.66 -20.02
N PRO A 106 -3.68 -18.29 -21.20
CA PRO A 106 -4.76 -18.41 -22.17
C PRO A 106 -5.98 -19.09 -21.53
N GLY A 107 -7.16 -18.49 -21.71
CA GLY A 107 -8.42 -18.98 -21.14
C GLY A 107 -8.71 -18.57 -19.69
N SER A 108 -7.86 -17.75 -19.04
CA SER A 108 -8.12 -17.21 -17.70
C SER A 108 -8.56 -15.74 -17.75
N MET A 109 -9.42 -15.33 -16.83
CA MET A 109 -9.76 -13.91 -16.62
C MET A 109 -8.62 -13.20 -15.88
N PRO A 110 -8.25 -11.95 -16.25
CA PRO A 110 -7.31 -11.13 -15.49
C PRO A 110 -7.76 -10.95 -14.05
N ARG A 111 -6.83 -11.12 -13.10
CA ARG A 111 -7.10 -10.77 -11.70
C ARG A 111 -6.87 -9.28 -11.48
N SER A 112 -7.58 -8.74 -10.50
CA SER A 112 -7.43 -7.35 -10.08
C SER A 112 -7.18 -7.24 -8.59
N MET A 113 -6.42 -6.25 -8.18
CA MET A 113 -6.03 -5.98 -6.80
C MET A 113 -6.12 -4.48 -6.51
N ASP A 114 -6.33 -4.13 -5.24
CA ASP A 114 -6.28 -2.76 -4.78
C ASP A 114 -4.85 -2.42 -4.32
N VAL A 115 -4.31 -1.33 -4.86
CA VAL A 115 -3.04 -0.74 -4.45
C VAL A 115 -3.31 0.59 -3.73
N ILE A 116 -2.61 0.83 -2.64
CA ILE A 116 -2.67 2.07 -1.86
C ILE A 116 -1.36 2.82 -2.04
N CYS A 117 -1.47 4.07 -2.46
CA CYS A 117 -0.36 5.02 -2.57
C CYS A 117 -0.50 6.11 -1.50
N ARG A 118 0.62 6.59 -0.97
CA ARG A 118 0.68 7.62 0.08
C ARG A 118 1.76 8.66 -0.24
N HIS A 119 1.66 9.84 0.37
CA HIS A 119 2.64 10.92 0.23
C HIS A 119 2.88 11.29 -1.25
N GLU A 120 4.13 11.54 -1.63
CA GLU A 120 4.60 11.92 -2.96
C GLU A 120 4.27 10.92 -4.09
N MET A 121 3.85 9.69 -3.76
CA MET A 121 3.49 8.68 -4.76
C MET A 121 2.04 8.80 -5.25
N VAL A 122 1.24 9.64 -4.60
CA VAL A 122 -0.13 9.96 -5.01
C VAL A 122 -0.08 10.71 -6.36
N GLU A 123 -1.06 10.46 -7.23
CA GLU A 123 -1.19 11.05 -8.59
C GLU A 123 -0.07 10.73 -9.59
N ARG A 124 0.93 9.91 -9.23
CA ARG A 124 1.99 9.52 -10.16
C ARG A 124 1.56 8.56 -11.27
N CYS A 125 0.43 7.87 -11.10
CA CYS A 125 -0.05 6.88 -12.05
C CYS A 125 -1.35 7.35 -12.70
N LYS A 126 -1.48 7.16 -14.02
CA LYS A 126 -2.75 7.36 -14.72
C LYS A 126 -3.40 6.02 -15.06
N ALA A 127 -4.70 6.04 -15.30
CA ALA A 127 -5.40 4.85 -15.77
C ALA A 127 -4.93 4.49 -17.20
N GLY A 128 -4.65 3.21 -17.43
CA GLY A 128 -4.08 2.68 -18.66
C GLY A 128 -2.58 2.41 -18.56
N ASP A 129 -1.87 3.04 -17.63
CA ASP A 129 -0.42 2.93 -17.56
C ASP A 129 0.02 1.61 -16.90
N PRO A 130 0.95 0.87 -17.53
CA PRO A 130 1.66 -0.23 -16.89
C PRO A 130 2.71 0.33 -15.91
N CYS A 131 2.59 -0.04 -14.64
CA CYS A 131 3.48 0.43 -13.59
C CYS A 131 4.09 -0.73 -12.80
N LEU A 132 5.27 -0.47 -12.24
CA LEU A 132 5.91 -1.30 -11.22
C LEU A 132 5.68 -0.68 -9.85
N PHE A 133 4.95 -1.40 -9.00
CA PHE A 133 4.68 -1.01 -7.63
C PHE A 133 5.66 -1.72 -6.70
N ILE A 134 6.43 -0.95 -5.93
CA ILE A 134 7.33 -1.49 -4.91
C ILE A 134 6.72 -1.22 -3.54
N GLY A 135 6.52 -2.27 -2.77
CA GLY A 135 5.79 -2.16 -1.52
C GLY A 135 5.56 -3.49 -0.84
N SER A 136 4.54 -3.54 0.00
CA SER A 136 4.23 -4.76 0.76
C SER A 136 2.76 -5.15 0.60
N LEU A 137 2.53 -6.45 0.54
CA LEU A 137 1.18 -7.01 0.60
C LEU A 137 0.69 -6.94 2.05
N VAL A 138 -0.44 -6.29 2.28
CA VAL A 138 -1.06 -6.14 3.60
C VAL A 138 -2.47 -6.71 3.58
N VAL A 139 -2.95 -7.05 4.78
CA VAL A 139 -4.31 -7.55 4.99
C VAL A 139 -5.08 -6.50 5.76
N ILE A 140 -6.19 -6.05 5.20
CA ILE A 140 -7.03 -4.99 5.77
C ILE A 140 -8.36 -5.62 6.20
N PRO A 141 -8.81 -5.41 7.45
CA PRO A 141 -10.12 -5.87 7.89
C PRO A 141 -11.22 -5.12 7.12
N ASP A 142 -12.25 -5.84 6.68
CA ASP A 142 -13.40 -5.21 6.06
C ASP A 142 -14.35 -4.67 7.14
N GLY A 143 -14.33 -3.34 7.33
CA GLY A 143 -15.16 -2.67 8.32
C GLY A 143 -16.67 -2.82 8.09
N SER A 144 -17.10 -3.24 6.89
CA SER A 144 -18.52 -3.49 6.60
C SER A 144 -19.09 -4.69 7.36
N ALA A 145 -18.23 -5.59 7.86
CA ALA A 145 -18.61 -6.67 8.78
C ALA A 145 -18.65 -6.20 10.25
N LEU A 146 -17.88 -5.16 10.63
CA LEU A 146 -17.90 -4.58 11.98
C LEU A 146 -19.05 -3.58 12.20
N ALA A 147 -19.52 -2.90 11.16
CA ALA A 147 -20.55 -1.86 11.25
C ALA A 147 -21.99 -2.40 11.27
N ARG A 148 -22.21 -3.69 10.97
CA ARG A 148 -23.52 -4.32 11.14
C ARG A 148 -23.67 -4.74 12.61
N THR A 149 -24.63 -4.10 13.29
CA THR A 149 -25.17 -4.44 14.63
C THR A 149 -24.57 -3.68 15.83
N GLY A 150 -24.92 -2.40 15.93
CA GLY A 150 -25.92 -1.94 16.92
C GLY A 150 -25.56 -1.82 18.42
N GLU A 151 -24.57 -2.47 18.99
CA GLU A 151 -24.30 -2.33 20.44
C GLU A 151 -22.81 -2.30 20.80
N VAL A 152 -22.41 -1.22 21.47
CA VAL A 152 -21.10 -1.09 22.12
C VAL A 152 -21.20 -1.79 23.49
N PRO A 153 -20.37 -2.80 23.80
CA PRO A 153 -20.41 -3.44 25.10
C PRO A 153 -20.03 -2.42 26.18
N ARG A 154 -20.99 -2.11 27.06
CA ARG A 154 -20.78 -1.24 28.23
C ARG A 154 -20.48 -2.11 29.43
N SER A 155 -19.26 -2.08 29.95
CA SER A 155 -18.96 -2.70 31.24
C SER A 155 -19.63 -1.88 32.34
N VAL A 156 -20.76 -2.35 32.86
CA VAL A 156 -21.34 -1.79 34.08
C VAL A 156 -20.55 -2.36 35.25
N ARG A 157 -19.60 -1.59 35.79
CA ARG A 157 -19.01 -1.89 37.10
C ARG A 157 -20.04 -1.51 38.17
N GLY A 158 -20.87 -2.47 38.57
CA GLY A 158 -21.72 -2.33 39.74
C GLY A 158 -20.85 -2.25 41.00
N ASN A 159 -20.97 -1.17 41.76
CA ASN A 159 -20.37 -1.05 43.09
C ASN A 159 -21.24 -1.84 44.08
N SER A 160 -21.11 -3.17 44.08
CA SER A 160 -21.78 -4.03 45.05
C SER A 160 -20.86 -4.25 46.25
N ASP A 161 -21.11 -3.46 47.29
CA ASP A 161 -20.71 -3.74 48.66
C ASP A 161 -21.11 -5.17 49.09
N LYS A 162 -20.17 -5.82 49.78
CA LYS A 162 -20.34 -6.81 50.84
C LYS A 162 -21.61 -7.68 50.82
N ASN A 163 -21.62 -8.75 50.01
CA ASN A 163 -21.95 -10.08 50.54
C ASN A 163 -21.53 -11.17 49.54
N GLY A 164 -21.06 -12.30 50.06
CA GLY A 164 -20.49 -13.40 49.28
C GLY A 164 -21.44 -13.98 48.24
N GLY A 165 -20.91 -14.19 47.03
CA GLY A 165 -21.61 -14.80 45.90
C GLY A 165 -20.97 -14.31 44.60
N GLY A 166 -19.92 -14.99 44.15
CA GLY A 166 -19.15 -14.60 42.96
C GLY A 166 -20.01 -14.61 41.71
N ASN A 167 -20.57 -13.44 41.36
CA ASN A 167 -21.16 -13.22 40.05
C ASN A 167 -20.03 -13.17 39.02
N GLY A 168 -19.92 -14.26 38.24
CA GLY A 168 -19.01 -14.35 37.11
C GLY A 168 -19.20 -13.22 36.10
N VAL A 169 -18.17 -12.98 35.30
CA VAL A 169 -18.12 -11.92 34.28
C VAL A 169 -19.19 -12.17 33.20
N GLN A 170 -20.42 -11.70 33.42
CA GLN A 170 -21.46 -11.72 32.40
C GLN A 170 -21.14 -10.60 31.40
N GLY A 171 -20.57 -10.99 30.25
CA GLY A 171 -20.18 -10.05 29.21
C GLY A 171 -19.53 -10.70 27.98
N LEU A 172 -18.94 -11.90 28.11
CA LEU A 172 -18.35 -12.59 26.96
C LEU A 172 -19.40 -13.13 25.97
N LYS A 173 -20.62 -13.47 26.41
CA LYS A 173 -21.72 -13.88 25.51
C LYS A 173 -22.21 -12.76 24.60
N ALA A 174 -22.08 -11.49 25.01
CA ALA A 174 -22.49 -10.33 24.21
C ALA A 174 -21.46 -9.95 23.13
N LEU A 175 -20.24 -10.50 23.19
CA LEU A 175 -19.23 -10.23 22.16
C LEU A 175 -19.52 -10.97 20.85
N GLY A 176 -20.26 -12.10 20.90
CA GLY A 176 -20.53 -12.95 19.74
C GLY A 176 -19.24 -13.49 19.08
N VAL A 177 -19.32 -14.61 18.40
CA VAL A 177 -18.24 -14.99 17.47
C VAL A 177 -18.43 -14.14 16.22
N ARG A 178 -17.71 -13.02 16.13
CA ARG A 178 -17.75 -12.14 14.97
C ARG A 178 -16.84 -12.71 13.89
N GLU A 179 -17.39 -12.97 12.72
CA GLU A 179 -16.59 -13.35 11.56
C GLU A 179 -15.75 -12.14 11.12
N LEU A 180 -14.43 -12.28 11.24
CA LEU A 180 -13.47 -11.27 10.81
C LEU A 180 -13.16 -11.51 9.34
N THR A 181 -13.83 -10.76 8.46
CA THR A 181 -13.54 -10.77 7.04
C THR A 181 -12.37 -9.85 6.73
N TYR A 182 -11.43 -10.35 5.93
CA TYR A 182 -10.23 -9.64 5.55
C TYR A 182 -10.09 -9.61 4.04
N ARG A 183 -9.51 -8.52 3.52
CA ARG A 183 -9.10 -8.40 2.12
C ARG A 183 -7.62 -8.09 2.01
N THR A 184 -6.98 -8.63 1.00
CA THR A 184 -5.58 -8.30 0.68
C THR A 184 -5.52 -7.03 -0.15
N CYS A 185 -4.63 -6.11 0.23
CA CYS A 185 -4.31 -4.90 -0.52
C CYS A 185 -2.79 -4.76 -0.60
N PHE A 186 -2.29 -4.08 -1.62
CA PHE A 186 -0.86 -3.81 -1.74
C PHE A 186 -0.59 -2.35 -1.36
N VAL A 187 0.28 -2.10 -0.39
CA VAL A 187 0.69 -0.74 -0.04
C VAL A 187 1.99 -0.45 -0.78
N ALA A 188 1.91 0.43 -1.76
CA ALA A 188 3.06 0.88 -2.54
C ALA A 188 3.79 1.99 -1.79
N VAL A 189 5.08 1.76 -1.56
CA VAL A 189 6.03 2.79 -1.08
C VAL A 189 6.56 3.58 -2.26
N THR A 190 6.65 2.96 -3.43
CA THR A 190 7.11 3.62 -4.65
C THR A 190 6.40 3.08 -5.88
N VAL A 191 6.15 3.97 -6.82
CA VAL A 191 5.63 3.65 -8.15
C VAL A 191 6.66 4.07 -9.18
N LEU A 192 6.98 3.15 -10.09
CA LEU A 192 7.82 3.40 -11.25
C LEU A 192 7.04 3.07 -12.53
N PRO A 193 7.20 3.82 -13.62
CA PRO A 193 6.70 3.40 -14.93
C PRO A 193 7.43 2.13 -15.37
N ILE A 194 6.76 1.24 -16.12
CA ILE A 194 7.35 -0.04 -16.51
C ILE A 194 8.63 0.12 -17.37
N GLU A 195 8.73 1.21 -18.12
CA GLU A 195 9.91 1.56 -18.93
C GLU A 195 11.17 1.72 -18.07
N ALA A 196 11.01 2.02 -16.78
CA ALA A 196 12.11 2.12 -15.83
C ALA A 196 12.68 0.75 -15.40
N ILE A 197 12.07 -0.38 -15.81
CA ILE A 197 12.62 -1.72 -15.56
C ILE A 197 13.81 -2.00 -16.49
N HIS A 198 13.75 -1.48 -17.72
CA HIS A 198 14.79 -1.66 -18.73
C HIS A 198 15.86 -0.58 -18.70
N ARG A 199 15.63 0.53 -17.97
CA ARG A 199 16.63 1.58 -17.73
C ARG A 199 17.27 1.39 -16.35
N PRO A 200 18.60 1.29 -16.23
CA PRO A 200 19.25 1.32 -14.92
C PRO A 200 18.97 2.66 -14.22
N LEU A 201 18.92 2.55 -12.88
CA LEU A 201 18.52 3.56 -11.90
C LEU A 201 19.17 4.94 -12.07
N THR A 202 20.36 4.98 -12.69
CA THR A 202 21.10 6.21 -12.98
C THR A 202 20.33 7.16 -13.90
N SER A 203 19.62 6.67 -14.93
CA SER A 203 18.86 7.52 -15.87
C SER A 203 17.67 8.22 -15.19
N TRP A 204 16.98 7.53 -14.27
CA TRP A 204 15.78 8.03 -13.61
C TRP A 204 16.04 9.14 -12.57
N LEU A 205 17.19 9.08 -11.88
CA LEU A 205 17.60 10.09 -10.88
C LEU A 205 17.82 11.47 -11.50
N PHE A 206 18.29 11.55 -12.75
CA PHE A 206 18.52 12.83 -13.44
C PHE A 206 17.23 13.47 -13.97
N GLN A 207 16.21 12.67 -14.30
CA GLN A 207 14.96 13.19 -14.88
C GLN A 207 13.96 13.70 -13.83
N SER A 208 14.03 13.22 -12.58
CA SER A 208 13.15 13.68 -11.49
C SER A 208 13.44 15.12 -11.01
N GLY A 209 14.44 15.80 -11.57
CA GLY A 209 14.82 17.17 -11.24
C GLY A 209 14.48 18.23 -12.31
N GLY A 210 13.84 17.86 -13.42
CA GLY A 210 13.63 18.76 -14.56
C GLY A 210 12.18 18.75 -15.06
N SER A 211 11.55 19.92 -15.03
CA SER A 211 10.26 20.21 -15.65
C SER A 211 10.27 19.98 -17.17
N SER A 212 9.07 19.65 -17.68
CA SER A 212 8.59 19.78 -19.08
C SER A 212 9.23 18.93 -20.18
N ASP A 213 8.42 17.96 -20.65
CA ASP A 213 7.97 17.89 -22.06
C ASP A 213 9.02 17.67 -23.17
N HIS A 214 9.99 16.78 -22.94
CA HIS A 214 10.77 16.21 -24.03
C HIS A 214 10.76 14.67 -23.99
N GLN A 215 10.21 14.10 -25.05
CA GLN A 215 10.41 12.72 -25.51
C GLN A 215 11.88 12.58 -25.93
N ASP A 216 12.80 12.63 -24.96
CA ASP A 216 14.20 12.34 -25.20
C ASP A 216 14.34 10.82 -25.30
N ASP A 217 14.20 10.30 -26.53
CA ASP A 217 14.70 8.98 -26.85
C ASP A 217 16.16 8.90 -26.35
N PRO A 218 16.49 7.87 -25.55
CA PRO A 218 17.81 7.78 -24.94
C PRO A 218 18.83 7.71 -26.08
N SER A 219 19.85 8.58 -26.05
CA SER A 219 20.87 8.58 -27.08
C SER A 219 21.52 7.19 -27.13
N ALA A 220 21.85 6.70 -28.33
CA ALA A 220 22.42 5.36 -28.52
C ALA A 220 23.67 5.13 -27.63
N GLU A 221 24.40 6.19 -27.32
CA GLU A 221 25.55 6.16 -26.41
C GLU A 221 25.17 5.86 -24.95
N GLN A 222 24.06 6.41 -24.45
CA GLN A 222 23.54 6.13 -23.11
C GLN A 222 23.11 4.67 -23.00
N VAL A 223 22.37 4.17 -23.99
CA VAL A 223 21.93 2.76 -24.06
C VAL A 223 23.14 1.83 -24.07
N VAL A 224 24.15 2.13 -24.91
CA VAL A 224 25.38 1.34 -24.95
C VAL A 224 26.07 1.34 -23.59
N LEU A 225 26.18 2.48 -22.90
CA LEU A 225 26.84 2.57 -21.59
C LEU A 225 26.16 1.73 -20.49
N GLU A 226 24.87 1.46 -20.65
CA GLU A 226 24.04 0.73 -19.70
C GLU A 226 24.07 -0.81 -19.89
N MET A 227 24.44 -1.29 -21.08
CA MET A 227 24.52 -2.72 -21.37
C MET A 227 25.74 -3.39 -20.73
N THR A 228 25.63 -4.66 -20.37
CA THR A 228 26.79 -5.45 -19.94
C THR A 228 27.77 -5.68 -21.10
N ARG A 229 29.06 -5.91 -20.80
CA ARG A 229 30.08 -6.15 -21.83
C ARG A 229 29.73 -7.36 -22.72
N SER A 230 29.12 -8.40 -22.17
CA SER A 230 28.66 -9.57 -22.92
C SER A 230 27.52 -9.24 -23.88
N GLN A 231 26.50 -8.51 -23.44
CA GLN A 231 25.38 -8.08 -24.28
C GLN A 231 25.84 -7.19 -25.44
N ARG A 232 26.79 -6.27 -25.18
CA ARG A 232 27.37 -5.43 -26.25
C ARG A 232 28.11 -6.26 -27.28
N GLN A 233 28.82 -7.29 -26.83
CA GLN A 233 29.56 -8.18 -27.73
C GLN A 233 28.61 -9.01 -28.58
N GLU A 234 27.54 -9.58 -28.02
CA GLU A 234 26.51 -10.29 -28.80
C GLU A 234 25.85 -9.40 -29.84
N ILE A 235 25.50 -8.16 -29.49
CA ILE A 235 24.91 -7.22 -30.45
C ILE A 235 25.89 -6.87 -31.57
N ARG A 236 27.17 -6.71 -31.23
CA ARG A 236 28.23 -6.48 -32.22
C ARG A 236 28.42 -7.67 -33.13
N ASP A 237 28.35 -8.88 -32.58
CA ASP A 237 28.49 -10.12 -33.32
C ASP A 237 27.28 -10.31 -34.25
N MET A 238 26.06 -10.05 -33.77
CA MET A 238 24.84 -10.05 -34.58
C MET A 238 24.86 -8.99 -35.68
N SER A 239 25.30 -7.76 -35.38
CA SER A 239 25.36 -6.67 -36.37
C SER A 239 26.45 -6.87 -37.41
N SER A 240 27.50 -7.62 -37.09
CA SER A 240 28.58 -7.97 -38.03
C SER A 240 28.20 -9.03 -39.07
N ARG A 241 27.04 -9.69 -38.93
CA ARG A 241 26.60 -10.75 -39.85
C ARG A 241 26.12 -10.15 -41.19
N PRO A 242 26.70 -10.55 -42.33
CA PRO A 242 26.32 -10.01 -43.65
C PRO A 242 24.90 -10.42 -44.07
N SER A 243 24.36 -11.52 -43.52
CA SER A 243 23.00 -12.03 -43.79
C SER A 243 21.95 -11.54 -42.79
N LEU A 244 22.29 -10.61 -41.87
CA LEU A 244 21.41 -10.21 -40.77
C LEU A 244 19.98 -9.87 -41.22
N PHE A 245 19.84 -9.11 -42.31
CA PHE A 245 18.54 -8.72 -42.82
C PHE A 245 17.69 -9.93 -43.25
N GLN A 246 18.29 -10.86 -43.98
CA GLN A 246 17.61 -12.06 -44.46
C GLN A 246 17.27 -13.01 -43.30
N ASP A 247 18.17 -13.15 -42.33
CA ASP A 247 17.95 -13.94 -41.12
C ASP A 247 16.82 -13.37 -40.26
N MET A 248 16.72 -12.03 -40.13
CA MET A 248 15.61 -11.37 -39.41
C MET A 248 14.28 -11.57 -40.12
N VAL A 249 14.23 -11.43 -41.44
CA VAL A 249 13.01 -11.62 -42.24
C VAL A 249 12.52 -13.07 -42.17
N GLN A 250 13.42 -14.04 -42.10
CA GLN A 250 13.07 -15.47 -41.98
C GLN A 250 12.69 -15.89 -40.56
N SER A 251 13.04 -15.10 -39.55
CA SER A 251 12.83 -15.41 -38.12
C SER A 251 11.58 -14.76 -37.52
N LEU A 252 10.89 -13.91 -38.28
CA LEU A 252 9.60 -13.30 -37.93
C LEU A 252 8.43 -14.23 -38.30
#